data_AF-A0A2E2IXC2-F1
#
_entry.id   AF-A0A2E2IXC2-F1
#
_cell.length_a   1.000
_cell.length_b   1.000
_cell.length_c   1.000
_cell.angle_alpha   90.00
_cell.angle_beta   90.00
_cell.angle_gamma   90.00
#
_symmetry.space_group_name_H-M   'P 1'
#
loop_
_entity.id
_entity.type
_entity.pdbx_description
1 polymer ?
#
loop_
_entity_poly.entity_id
_entity_poly.type
_entity_poly.pdbx_seq_one_letter_code
_entity_poly.pdbx_strand_id
1 'polypeptide(L)'
;MLSKYFNFNNASIVKDDFISFEEPLKNQVNFLYEDMFHVAYENLNIIFDIGWYGDADNLDGKFILHLIKNEDWDNPMVKLSTKDLSTLKFYIKTTIDYISTL
;
A
#
# COMPACT_ATOMS: atom_id res chain seq x y z
N MET A 1 -1.62 -5.46 9.87
CA MET A 1 -1.25 -6.42 8.80
C MET A 1 -2.31 -6.41 7.73
N LEU A 2 -2.00 -5.81 6.58
CA LEU A 2 -2.84 -5.70 5.40
C LEU A 2 -3.18 -7.06 4.79
N SER A 3 -2.26 -8.02 4.89
CA SER A 3 -2.43 -9.41 4.42
C SER A 3 -3.59 -10.15 5.09
N LYS A 4 -4.14 -9.62 6.21
CA LYS A 4 -5.37 -10.13 6.82
C LYS A 4 -6.64 -9.75 6.06
N TYR A 5 -6.59 -8.68 5.26
CA TYR A 5 -7.75 -8.14 4.54
C TYR A 5 -7.75 -8.49 3.06
N PHE A 6 -6.57 -8.73 2.49
CA PHE A 6 -6.41 -8.98 1.06
C PHE A 6 -5.45 -10.15 0.82
N ASN A 7 -5.75 -10.92 -0.23
CA ASN A 7 -4.86 -11.94 -0.73
C ASN A 7 -4.03 -11.37 -1.88
N PHE A 8 -2.71 -11.37 -1.71
CA PHE A 8 -1.75 -10.87 -2.70
C PHE A 8 -1.22 -11.95 -3.64
N ASN A 9 -1.76 -13.18 -3.65
CA ASN A 9 -1.54 -14.26 -4.62
C ASN A 9 -0.12 -14.38 -5.22
N ASN A 10 0.64 -15.40 -4.82
CA ASN A 10 2.00 -15.67 -5.32
C ASN A 10 3.03 -14.54 -5.09
N ALA A 11 2.64 -13.43 -4.44
CA ALA A 11 3.58 -12.43 -3.99
C ALA A 11 4.26 -12.86 -2.68
N SER A 12 5.54 -12.54 -2.56
CA SER A 12 6.30 -12.63 -1.33
C SER A 12 6.01 -11.40 -0.47
N ILE A 13 5.58 -11.57 0.77
CA ILE A 13 5.43 -10.46 1.73
C ILE A 13 6.82 -10.07 2.23
N VAL A 14 7.23 -8.84 1.91
CA VAL A 14 8.50 -8.26 2.35
C VAL A 14 8.29 -7.48 3.65
N LYS A 15 7.20 -6.71 3.73
CA LYS A 15 6.84 -5.94 4.93
C LYS A 15 5.33 -5.81 5.05
N ASP A 16 4.81 -5.96 6.27
CA ASP A 16 3.39 -5.79 6.55
C ASP A 16 3.13 -5.22 7.96
N ASP A 17 3.51 -3.95 8.12
CA ASP A 17 3.25 -3.16 9.31
C ASP A 17 1.99 -2.30 9.17
N PHE A 18 1.13 -2.63 8.20
CA PHE A 18 -0.03 -1.83 7.86
C PHE A 18 -1.04 -1.77 9.01
N ILE A 19 -1.68 -0.62 9.15
CA ILE A 19 -2.73 -0.32 10.14
C ILE A 19 -4.00 -1.17 9.94
N SER A 20 -4.91 -1.13 10.92
CA SER A 20 -6.25 -1.72 10.80
C SER A 20 -7.22 -0.76 10.10
N PHE A 21 -8.11 -1.30 9.27
CA PHE A 21 -9.22 -0.56 8.66
C PHE A 21 -10.40 -0.34 9.62
N GLU A 22 -10.41 -1.03 10.76
CA GLU A 22 -11.49 -1.01 11.75
C GLU A 22 -11.22 0.02 12.86
N GLU A 23 -10.01 0.57 12.93
CA GLU A 23 -9.58 1.50 13.96
C GLU A 23 -9.35 2.92 13.39
N PRO A 24 -9.71 3.99 14.12
CA PRO A 24 -9.42 5.36 13.70
C PRO A 24 -7.92 5.63 13.52
N LEU A 25 -7.52 6.41 12.50
CA LEU A 25 -6.12 6.76 12.24
C LEU A 25 -5.42 7.40 13.44
N LYS A 26 -6.11 8.26 14.18
CA LYS A 26 -5.57 8.93 15.38
C LYS A 26 -5.10 7.96 16.48
N ASN A 27 -5.60 6.72 16.49
CA ASN A 27 -5.20 5.71 17.45
C ASN A 27 -3.98 4.90 16.96
N GLN A 28 -3.53 5.13 15.73
CA GLN A 28 -2.55 4.31 15.02
C GLN A 28 -1.41 5.16 14.43
N VAL A 29 -1.23 6.41 14.89
CA VAL A 29 -0.27 7.38 14.34
C VAL A 29 1.17 6.86 14.28
N ASN A 30 1.58 6.06 15.26
CA ASN A 30 2.92 5.46 15.31
C ASN A 30 3.21 4.47 14.17
N PHE A 31 2.18 4.04 13.44
CA PHE A 31 2.27 3.15 12.29
C PHE A 31 2.10 3.88 10.96
N LEU A 32 1.91 5.21 10.98
CA LEU A 32 1.80 6.05 9.79
C LEU A 32 3.19 6.59 9.43
N TYR A 33 3.89 5.89 8.56
CA TYR A 33 5.22 6.28 8.09
C TYR A 33 5.45 5.79 6.66
N GLU A 34 6.59 6.09 6.05
CA GLU A 34 6.91 5.64 4.69
C GLU A 34 7.15 4.11 4.66
N ASP A 35 6.71 3.41 3.62
CA ASP A 35 6.86 1.95 3.47
C ASP A 35 6.18 1.13 4.58
N MET A 36 4.88 1.32 4.79
CA MET A 36 4.09 0.54 5.77
C MET A 36 3.85 -0.90 5.29
N PHE A 37 3.78 -1.11 3.98
CA PHE A 37 3.46 -2.39 3.37
C PHE A 37 4.18 -2.57 2.04
N HIS A 38 4.80 -3.73 1.85
CA HIS A 38 5.52 -4.08 0.63
C HIS A 38 5.33 -5.57 0.33
N VAL A 39 4.88 -5.88 -0.88
CA VAL A 39 4.94 -7.24 -1.46
C VAL A 39 5.64 -7.25 -2.81
N ALA A 40 6.33 -8.34 -3.10
CA ALA A 40 7.06 -8.55 -4.35
C ALA A 40 6.44 -9.69 -5.16
N TYR A 41 6.04 -9.40 -6.40
CA TYR A 41 5.63 -10.36 -7.41
C TYR A 41 6.85 -10.70 -8.28
N GLU A 42 7.70 -11.62 -7.81
CA GLU A 42 9.00 -11.94 -8.43
C GLU A 42 8.86 -12.35 -9.90
N ASN A 43 7.90 -13.21 -10.24
CA ASN A 43 7.66 -13.66 -11.61
C ASN A 43 7.29 -12.51 -12.57
N LEU A 44 6.76 -11.41 -12.02
CA LEU A 44 6.36 -10.25 -12.77
C LEU A 44 7.37 -9.10 -12.63
N ASN A 45 8.44 -9.22 -11.82
CA ASN A 45 9.27 -8.07 -11.43
C ASN A 45 8.44 -6.85 -10.99
N ILE A 46 7.37 -7.07 -10.24
CA ILE A 46 6.47 -6.02 -9.75
C ILE A 46 6.58 -5.90 -8.24
N ILE A 47 6.68 -4.66 -7.76
CA ILE A 47 6.58 -4.29 -6.35
C ILE A 47 5.23 -3.58 -6.15
N PHE A 48 4.50 -4.00 -5.14
CA PHE A 48 3.33 -3.28 -4.63
C PHE A 48 3.70 -2.72 -3.27
N ASP A 49 3.62 -1.41 -3.12
CA ASP A 49 4.05 -0.68 -1.93
C ASP A 49 2.99 0.33 -1.47
N ILE A 50 2.85 0.49 -0.15
CA ILE A 50 2.01 1.52 0.46
C ILE A 50 2.73 2.17 1.64
N GLY A 51 2.72 3.50 1.66
CA GLY A 51 3.19 4.31 2.78
C GLY A 51 2.31 5.51 3.07
N TRP A 52 2.56 6.16 4.21
CA TRP A 52 1.98 7.44 4.58
C TRP A 52 3.02 8.56 4.41
N TYR A 53 2.63 9.62 3.71
CA TYR A 53 3.49 10.76 3.40
C TYR A 53 2.88 12.05 3.94
N GLY A 54 3.60 12.71 4.83
CA GLY A 54 3.17 13.91 5.56
C GLY A 54 3.40 13.75 7.07
N ASP A 55 2.79 14.63 7.85
CA ASP A 55 2.88 14.61 9.31
C ASP A 55 1.86 13.63 9.90
N ALA A 56 2.35 12.63 10.63
CA ALA A 56 1.52 11.60 11.26
C ALA A 56 0.87 12.09 12.56
N ASP A 57 1.54 12.95 13.32
CA ASP A 57 1.10 13.39 14.65
C ASP A 57 -0.15 14.26 14.58
N ASN A 58 -0.25 15.09 13.54
CA ASN A 58 -1.43 15.92 13.27
C ASN A 58 -2.36 15.34 12.17
N LEU A 59 -2.05 14.15 11.65
CA LEU A 59 -2.74 13.49 10.53
C LEU A 59 -2.77 14.33 9.23
N ASP A 60 -1.85 15.28 9.06
CA ASP A 60 -1.66 16.00 7.80
C ASP A 60 -0.71 15.26 6.86
N GLY A 61 -1.20 14.15 6.34
CA GLY A 61 -0.54 13.38 5.30
C GLY A 61 -1.55 12.65 4.43
N LYS A 62 -1.05 11.75 3.60
CA LYS A 62 -1.86 10.90 2.74
C LYS A 62 -1.19 9.55 2.54
N PHE A 63 -2.01 8.53 2.33
CA PHE A 63 -1.53 7.27 1.80
C PHE A 63 -1.10 7.46 0.36
N ILE A 64 -0.01 6.80 -0.02
CA ILE A 64 0.41 6.63 -1.40
C ILE A 64 0.59 5.14 -1.65
N LEU A 65 -0.10 4.63 -2.67
CA LEU A 65 0.06 3.29 -3.20
C LEU A 65 0.87 3.38 -4.48
N HIS A 66 1.95 2.60 -4.55
CA HIS A 66 2.76 2.42 -5.74
C HIS A 66 2.66 0.99 -6.27
N LEU A 67 2.55 0.87 -7.59
CA LEU A 67 2.85 -0.36 -8.32
C LEU A 67 4.05 -0.08 -9.23
N ILE A 68 5.17 -0.74 -8.97
CA ILE A 68 6.46 -0.45 -9.60
C ILE A 68 6.91 -1.67 -10.36
N LYS A 69 7.39 -1.47 -11.59
CA LYS A 69 7.92 -2.53 -12.45
C LYS A 69 9.42 -2.37 -12.57
N ASN A 70 10.17 -3.46 -12.47
CA ASN A 70 11.62 -3.48 -12.65
C ASN A 70 12.34 -2.45 -11.77
N GLU A 71 11.84 -2.19 -10.57
CA GLU A 71 12.39 -1.19 -9.62
C GLU A 71 12.44 0.26 -10.17
N ASP A 72 11.67 0.58 -11.23
CA ASP A 72 11.57 1.95 -11.77
C ASP A 72 10.62 2.81 -10.92
N TRP A 73 11.14 3.30 -9.79
CA TRP A 73 10.43 4.18 -8.86
C TRP A 73 10.07 5.54 -9.47
N ASP A 74 10.82 5.98 -10.48
CA ASP A 74 10.59 7.24 -11.18
C ASP A 74 9.37 7.15 -12.12
N ASN A 75 9.10 5.96 -12.68
CA ASN A 75 8.00 5.71 -13.60
C ASN A 75 7.11 4.53 -13.11
N PRO A 76 6.37 4.70 -12.00
CA PRO A 76 5.51 3.65 -11.48
C PRO A 76 4.38 3.35 -12.48
N MET A 77 4.03 2.07 -12.62
CA MET A 77 2.87 1.63 -13.40
C MET A 77 1.57 2.25 -12.86
N VAL A 78 1.47 2.33 -11.52
CA VAL A 78 0.34 2.92 -10.81
C VAL A 78 0.87 3.76 -9.65
N LYS A 79 0.35 4.98 -9.51
CA LYS A 79 0.57 5.84 -8.34
C LYS A 79 -0.75 6.49 -7.94
N LEU A 80 -1.30 6.07 -6.81
CA LEU A 80 -2.58 6.54 -6.29
C LEU A 80 -2.38 7.13 -4.90
N SER A 81 -3.08 8.22 -4.57
CA SER A 81 -2.97 8.84 -3.25
C SER A 81 -4.32 9.26 -2.68
N THR A 82 -4.49 9.10 -1.38
CA THR A 82 -5.72 9.47 -0.68
C THR A 82 -5.49 9.67 0.82
N LYS A 83 -6.32 10.49 1.46
CA LYS A 83 -6.37 10.61 2.93
C LYS A 83 -7.42 9.67 3.57
N ASP A 84 -8.29 9.07 2.76
CA ASP A 84 -9.44 8.27 3.21
C ASP A 84 -9.17 6.77 3.11
N LEU A 85 -9.40 6.06 4.22
CA LEU A 85 -9.19 4.61 4.33
C LEU A 85 -10.10 3.79 3.40
N SER A 86 -11.33 4.25 3.18
CA SER A 86 -12.28 3.53 2.30
C SER A 86 -11.83 3.59 0.84
N THR A 87 -11.35 4.77 0.43
CA THR A 87 -10.75 5.00 -0.89
C THR A 87 -9.46 4.21 -1.06
N LEU A 88 -8.61 4.16 -0.04
CA LEU A 88 -7.40 3.35 -0.08
C LEU A 88 -7.73 1.86 -0.24
N LYS A 89 -8.71 1.35 0.52
CA LYS A 89 -9.21 -0.03 0.40
C LYS A 89 -9.69 -0.34 -1.01
N PHE A 90 -10.35 0.61 -1.68
CA PHE A 90 -10.72 0.49 -3.09
C PHE A 90 -9.51 0.47 -4.03
N TYR A 91 -8.52 1.35 -3.85
CA TYR A 91 -7.29 1.36 -4.63
C TYR A 91 -6.49 0.07 -4.52
N ILE A 92 -6.38 -0.48 -3.30
CA ILE A 92 -5.71 -1.76 -3.05
C ILE A 92 -6.40 -2.87 -3.84
N LYS A 93 -7.73 -3.00 -3.68
CA LYS A 93 -8.49 -4.04 -4.38
C LYS A 93 -8.33 -3.94 -5.89
N THR A 94 -8.55 -2.76 -6.46
CA THR A 94 -8.49 -2.55 -7.90
C THR A 94 -7.09 -2.79 -8.47
N THR A 95 -6.05 -2.45 -7.72
CA THR A 95 -4.67 -2.71 -8.13
C THR A 95 -4.33 -4.21 -8.07
N ILE A 96 -4.78 -4.94 -7.04
CA ILE A 96 -4.62 -6.41 -6.97
C ILE A 96 -5.34 -7.09 -8.14
N ASP A 97 -6.57 -6.66 -8.44
CA ASP A 97 -7.33 -7.15 -9.58
C ASP A 97 -6.59 -6.87 -10.90
N TYR A 98 -6.02 -5.68 -11.06
CA TYR A 98 -5.21 -5.32 -12.23
C TYR A 98 -3.97 -6.22 -12.38
N ILE A 99 -3.20 -6.47 -11.31
CA ILE A 99 -2.03 -7.35 -11.35
C ILE A 99 -2.43 -8.76 -11.81
N SER A 100 -3.61 -9.23 -11.42
CA SER A 100 -4.12 -10.56 -11.82
C SER A 100 -4.47 -10.67 -13.30
N THR A 101 -4.42 -9.56 -14.05
CA THR A 101 -4.60 -9.51 -15.51
C THR A 101 -3.30 -9.42 -16.30
N LEU A 102 -2.16 -9.27 -15.62
CA LEU A 102 -0.82 -9.20 -16.22
C LEU A 102 -0.23 -10.60 -16.42
#